data_AF-A0A5D0U911-F1
#
_entry.id   AF-A0A5D0U911-F1
#
_cell.length_a   1.000
_cell.length_b   1.000
_cell.length_c   1.000
_cell.angle_alpha   90.00
_cell.angle_beta   90.00
_cell.angle_gamma   90.00
#
_symmetry.space_group_name_H-M   'P 1'
#
loop_
_entity.id
_entity.type
_entity.pdbx_description
1 polymer ?
#
loop_
_entity_poly.entity_id
_entity_poly.type
_entity_poly.pdbx_seq_one_letter_code
_entity_poly.pdbx_strand_id
1 'polypeptide(L)'
;MKDGYGGMDLHLGAGTRFYCHTYPENPEAGPILVIEAAGVSLMLSNRTRGAVEAGDVENARRLLEVVSEFTAEVERLHAINGAAVDSMQDAAA
;
A
#
# COMPACT_ATOMS: atom_id res chain seq x y z
N MET A 1 -23.21 20.70 6.67
CA MET A 1 -21.85 20.80 7.25
C MET A 1 -20.89 20.77 6.07
N LYS A 2 -19.95 21.70 5.96
CA LYS A 2 -18.95 21.70 4.87
C LYS A 2 -18.13 20.42 4.98
N ASP A 3 -18.09 19.61 3.93
CA ASP A 3 -17.31 18.38 3.85
C ASP A 3 -15.83 18.72 4.05
N GLY A 4 -15.35 18.57 5.29
CA GLY A 4 -13.93 18.72 5.61
C GLY A 4 -13.23 17.44 5.18
N TYR A 5 -12.32 17.54 4.22
CA TYR A 5 -11.42 16.43 3.89
C TYR A 5 -10.50 16.18 5.09
N GLY A 6 -10.74 15.08 5.81
CA GLY A 6 -9.81 14.56 6.81
C GLY A 6 -8.76 13.71 6.11
N GLY A 7 -7.49 14.09 6.24
CA GLY A 7 -6.35 13.27 5.84
C GLY A 7 -5.81 12.49 7.02
N MET A 8 -5.28 11.29 6.77
CA MET A 8 -4.48 10.54 7.72
C MET A 8 -3.21 10.10 7.01
N ASP A 9 -2.08 10.62 7.48
CA ASP A 9 -0.77 10.25 6.99
C ASP A 9 -0.17 9.16 7.88
N LEU A 10 0.38 8.12 7.25
CA LEU A 10 1.02 7.02 7.94
C LEU A 10 2.43 6.80 7.36
N HIS A 11 3.43 6.87 8.23
CA HIS A 11 4.81 6.57 7.88
C HIS A 11 5.09 5.08 8.13
N LEU A 12 5.36 4.34 7.06
CA LEU A 12 5.64 2.91 7.12
C LEU A 12 7.15 2.68 7.27
N GLY A 13 7.55 2.10 8.40
CA GLY A 13 8.93 1.72 8.67
C GLY A 13 9.26 0.30 8.21
N ALA A 14 10.52 -0.09 8.38
CA ALA A 14 10.93 -1.48 8.21
C ALA A 14 10.09 -2.42 9.10
N GLY A 15 9.71 -3.59 8.57
CA GLY A 15 8.87 -4.56 9.28
C GLY A 15 7.36 -4.34 9.17
N THR A 16 6.91 -3.33 8.41
CA THR A 16 5.50 -3.18 8.01
C THR A 16 5.03 -4.41 7.24
N ARG A 17 3.82 -4.89 7.52
CA ARG A 17 3.21 -6.04 6.84
C ARG A 17 2.01 -5.58 6.01
N PHE A 18 1.91 -6.14 4.82
CA PHE A 18 0.79 -5.93 3.90
C PHE A 18 0.19 -7.29 3.59
N TYR A 19 -1.12 -7.45 3.77
CA TYR A 19 -1.79 -8.70 3.41
C TYR A 19 -3.25 -8.44 3.07
N CYS A 20 -3.82 -9.34 2.25
CA CYS A 20 -5.23 -9.32 1.89
C CYS A 20 -5.90 -10.53 2.55
N HIS A 21 -6.80 -10.28 3.49
CA HIS A 21 -7.67 -11.33 4.00
C HIS A 21 -8.78 -11.61 3.00
N THR A 22 -8.94 -12.88 2.68
CA THR A 22 -10.04 -13.41 1.88
C THR A 22 -10.83 -14.38 2.74
N TYR A 23 -12.14 -14.45 2.51
CA TYR A 23 -13.05 -15.32 3.27
C TYR A 23 -13.87 -16.17 2.29
N PRO A 24 -13.27 -17.20 1.65
CA PRO A 24 -13.96 -18.04 0.67
C PRO A 24 -15.23 -18.70 1.23
N GLU A 25 -15.21 -19.07 2.51
CA GLU A 25 -16.32 -19.68 3.23
C GLU A 25 -17.40 -18.69 3.68
N ASN A 26 -17.14 -17.38 3.58
CA ASN A 26 -18.09 -16.32 3.92
C ASN A 26 -18.06 -15.20 2.86
N PRO A 27 -18.76 -15.40 1.73
CA PRO A 27 -18.80 -14.44 0.63
C PRO A 27 -19.26 -13.03 1.08
N GLU A 28 -20.12 -12.94 2.08
CA GLU A 28 -20.64 -11.67 2.64
C GLU A 28 -19.56 -10.83 3.35
N ALA A 29 -18.42 -11.41 3.71
CA ALA A 29 -17.34 -10.69 4.39
C ALA A 29 -16.53 -9.79 3.43
N GLY A 30 -16.43 -10.16 2.15
CA GLY A 30 -15.59 -9.47 1.15
C GLY A 30 -14.09 -9.46 1.48
N PRO A 31 -13.21 -9.05 0.54
CA PRO A 31 -11.78 -8.93 0.82
C PRO A 31 -11.48 -7.73 1.73
N ILE A 32 -10.45 -7.86 2.56
CA ILE A 32 -9.94 -6.76 3.39
C ILE A 32 -8.43 -6.65 3.19
N LEU A 33 -7.97 -5.50 2.69
CA LEU A 33 -6.55 -5.16 2.68
C LEU A 33 -6.16 -4.62 4.04
N VAL A 34 -5.09 -5.14 4.62
CA VAL A 34 -4.58 -4.71 5.92
C VAL A 34 -3.12 -4.29 5.80
N ILE A 35 -2.81 -3.16 6.41
CA ILE A 35 -1.46 -2.65 6.59
C ILE A 35 -1.18 -2.59 8.10
N GLU A 36 -0.23 -3.38 8.56
CA GLU A 36 0.20 -3.40 9.95
C GLU A 36 1.59 -2.79 10.10
N ALA A 37 1.71 -1.82 11.01
CA ALA A 37 2.98 -1.32 11.51
C ALA A 37 2.94 -1.28 13.04
N ALA A 38 4.08 -0.99 13.67
CA ALA A 38 4.17 -0.96 15.13
C ALA A 38 3.16 0.05 15.71
N GLY A 39 2.16 -0.45 16.45
CA GLY A 39 1.14 0.37 17.10
C GLY A 39 -0.02 0.83 16.21
N VAL A 40 -0.10 0.38 14.95
CA VAL A 40 -1.19 0.77 14.03
C VAL A 40 -1.58 -0.35 13.07
N SER A 41 -2.88 -0.51 12.86
CA SER A 41 -3.46 -1.37 11.83
C SER A 41 -4.46 -0.56 11.02
N LEU A 42 -4.22 -0.47 9.71
CA LEU A 42 -5.13 0.14 8.76
C LEU A 42 -5.83 -0.96 7.97
N MET A 43 -7.16 -0.92 7.94
CA MET A 43 -7.98 -1.83 7.16
C MET A 43 -8.73 -1.07 6.07
N LEU A 44 -8.60 -1.54 4.83
CA LEU A 44 -9.35 -1.07 3.68
C LEU A 44 -10.29 -2.17 3.22
N SER A 45 -11.60 -1.87 3.21
CA SER A 45 -12.65 -2.75 2.70
C SER A 45 -13.68 -1.93 1.92
N ASN A 46 -14.38 -2.58 0.99
CA ASN A 46 -15.49 -1.93 0.29
C ASN A 46 -16.59 -1.52 1.28
N ARG A 47 -17.36 -0.48 0.91
CA ARG A 47 -18.42 0.09 1.76
C ARG A 47 -19.47 -0.95 2.14
N THR A 48 -19.86 -1.78 1.17
CA THR A 48 -20.79 -2.88 1.38
C THR A 48 -20.00 -4.17 1.28
N ARG A 49 -19.65 -4.74 2.44
CA ARG A 49 -18.94 -6.03 2.48
C ARG A 49 -19.80 -7.10 1.81
N GLY A 50 -19.16 -7.93 0.98
CA GLY A 50 -19.80 -9.04 0.27
C GLY A 50 -20.53 -8.70 -1.03
N ALA A 51 -20.97 -7.47 -1.20
CA ALA A 51 -21.60 -7.00 -2.45
C ALA A 51 -20.57 -6.28 -3.33
N VAL A 52 -19.59 -7.02 -3.87
CA VAL A 52 -18.57 -6.43 -4.76
C VAL A 52 -19.21 -6.05 -6.09
N GLU A 53 -19.17 -4.76 -6.43
CA GLU A 53 -19.74 -4.21 -7.66
C GLU A 53 -18.65 -3.90 -8.69
N ALA A 54 -19.06 -3.58 -9.93
CA ALA A 54 -18.12 -3.24 -11.01
C ALA A 54 -17.19 -2.07 -10.64
N GLY A 55 -17.73 -1.05 -9.97
CA GLY A 55 -16.95 0.11 -9.49
C GLY A 55 -15.91 -0.26 -8.44
N ASP A 56 -16.16 -1.29 -7.61
CA ASP A 56 -15.15 -1.79 -6.67
C ASP A 56 -13.97 -2.45 -7.40
N VAL A 57 -14.26 -3.20 -8.47
CA VAL A 57 -13.23 -3.82 -9.30
C VAL A 57 -12.38 -2.76 -10.01
N GLU A 58 -13.01 -1.69 -10.51
CA GLU A 58 -12.32 -0.55 -11.11
C GLU A 58 -11.40 0.15 -10.09
N ASN A 59 -11.91 0.42 -8.88
CA ASN A 59 -11.13 1.01 -7.80
C ASN A 59 -9.94 0.13 -7.39
N ALA A 60 -10.14 -1.19 -7.28
CA ALA A 60 -9.07 -2.14 -6.95
C ALA A 60 -7.99 -2.18 -8.04
N ARG A 61 -8.38 -2.13 -9.32
CA ARG A 61 -7.42 -2.03 -10.43
C ARG A 61 -6.65 -0.72 -10.39
N ARG A 62 -7.33 0.41 -10.12
CA ARG A 62 -6.67 1.71 -10.00
C ARG A 62 -5.68 1.74 -8.84
N LEU A 63 -6.02 1.11 -7.71
CA LEU A 63 -5.09 0.95 -6.59
C LEU A 63 -3.86 0.14 -7.00
N LEU A 64 -4.03 -0.97 -7.72
CA LEU A 64 -2.92 -1.78 -8.22
C LEU A 64 -1.99 -0.97 -9.13
N GLU A 65 -2.55 -0.19 -10.06
CA GLU A 65 -1.77 0.69 -10.96
C GLU A 65 -0.89 1.65 -10.15
N VAL A 66 -1.48 2.40 -9.22
CA VAL A 66 -0.76 3.40 -8.40
C VAL A 66 0.30 2.76 -7.51
N VAL A 67 -0.01 1.61 -6.87
CA VAL A 67 0.97 0.89 -6.03
C VAL A 67 2.12 0.36 -6.88
N SER A 68 1.85 -0.08 -8.11
CA SER A 68 2.89 -0.56 -9.03
C SER A 68 3.82 0.58 -9.46
N GLU A 69 3.27 1.75 -9.81
CA GLU A 69 4.04 2.96 -10.12
C GLU A 69 4.91 3.38 -8.93
N PHE A 70 4.33 3.43 -7.72
CA PHE A 70 5.06 3.74 -6.50
C PHE A 70 6.21 2.75 -6.25
N THR A 71 5.97 1.46 -6.44
CA THR A 71 6.99 0.41 -6.26
C THR A 71 8.17 0.63 -7.19
N ALA A 72 7.91 0.83 -8.49
CA ALA A 72 8.95 1.07 -9.48
C ALA A 72 9.80 2.31 -9.15
N GLU A 73 9.17 3.37 -8.63
CA GLU A 73 9.88 4.59 -8.26
C GLU A 73 10.75 4.41 -7.01
N VAL A 74 10.26 3.68 -5.99
CA VAL A 74 11.06 3.33 -4.81
C VAL A 74 12.27 2.50 -5.20
N GLU A 75 12.11 1.52 -6.09
CA GLU A 75 13.21 0.71 -6.60
C GLU A 75 14.24 1.54 -7.37
N ARG A 76 13.78 2.45 -8.24
CA ARG A 76 14.64 3.37 -9.00
C ARG A 76 15.46 4.26 -8.05
N LEU A 77 14.82 4.87 -7.06
CA LEU A 77 15.47 5.72 -6.07
C LEU A 77 16.45 4.92 -5.19
N HIS A 78 16.09 3.70 -4.81
CA HIS A 78 16.98 2.80 -4.07
C HIS A 78 18.25 2.46 -4.88
N ALA A 79 18.11 2.14 -6.17
CA ALA A 79 19.24 1.86 -7.05
C ALA A 79 20.19 3.06 -7.20
N ILE A 80 19.64 4.28 -7.34
CA ILE A 80 20.45 5.51 -7.39
C ILE A 80 21.22 5.71 -6.09
N ASN A 81 20.57 5.50 -4.95
CA ASN A 81 21.21 5.65 -3.64
C ASN A 81 22.33 4.61 -3.43
N GLY A 82 22.15 3.37 -3.89
CA GLY A 82 23.21 2.35 -3.86
C GLY A 82 24.43 2.74 -4.69
N ALA A 83 24.22 3.17 -5.95
CA ALA A 83 25.32 3.54 -6.85
C ALA A 83 26.15 4.75 -6.35
N ALA A 84 25.50 5.69 -5.66
CA ALA A 84 26.19 6.83 -5.05
C ALA A 84 27.12 6.43 -3.90
N VAL A 85 26.76 5.40 -3.13
CA VAL A 85 27.56 4.89 -2.01
C VAL A 85 28.81 4.16 -2.51
N ASP A 86 28.69 3.33 -3.53
CA ASP A 86 29.84 2.61 -4.12
C ASP A 86 30.86 3.57 -4.73
N SER A 87 30.38 4.63 -5.42
CA SER A 87 31.24 5.67 -6.00
C SER A 87 32.04 6.45 -4.96
N MET A 88 31.52 6.61 -3.74
CA MET A 88 32.22 7.27 -2.64
C MET A 88 33.24 6.37 -1.95
N GLN A 89 33.04 5.05 -1.95
CA GLN A 89 34.01 4.09 -1.41
C GLN A 89 35.23 3.93 -2.33
N ASP A 90 35.04 3.90 -3.66
CA ASP A 90 36.14 3.83 -4.62
C ASP A 90 37.02 5.10 -4.63
N ALA A 91 36.45 6.27 -4.35
CA ALA A 91 37.21 7.53 -4.27
C ALA A 91 38.03 7.68 -2.97
N ALA A 92 37.81 6.79 -1.97
CA ALA A 92 38.48 6.82 -0.68
C ALA A 92 39.55 5.71 -0.51
N ALA A 93 39.73 4.86 -1.52
CA ALA A 93 40.76 3.80 -1.60
C ALA A 93 41.99 4.28 -2.40
#